data_AF-A0A849ZCF8-F1
#
_entry.id   AF-A0A849ZCF8-F1
#
_cell.length_a   1.000
_cell.length_b   1.000
_cell.length_c   1.000
_cell.angle_alpha   90.00
_cell.angle_beta   90.00
_cell.angle_gamma   90.00
#
_symmetry.space_group_name_H-M   'P 1'
#
loop_
_entity.id
_entity.type
_entity.pdbx_description
1 polymer ?
#
loop_
_entity_poly.entity_id
_entity_poly.type
_entity_poly.pdbx_seq_one_letter_code
_entity_poly.pdbx_strand_id
1 'polypeptide(L)'
;MNRLLIILDLDETLVHVTESPPPWRPHFTVRGYAGYRRPHLDTFLAELRGRYDLAVWTAAGRTYAEAVLTEVMPWHAELAFLWCADRCTEHFDHETRSHNTIKKIEKVTKQGYDLARVLVVDDSPEKHLKNYGNLIHIKPFLGDPSDEELPVVARYIHSLEDEPNVRAIEKRNWRAGHR
;
A
#
# COMPACT_ATOMS: atom_id res chain seq x y z
N MET A 1 -2.57 4.60 23.92
CA MET A 1 -1.43 4.30 23.02
C MET A 1 -1.91 4.54 21.61
N ASN A 2 -1.24 5.40 20.83
CA ASN A 2 -1.64 5.70 19.46
C ASN A 2 -1.15 4.55 18.55
N ARG A 3 -2.07 3.71 18.06
CA ARG A 3 -1.73 2.58 17.18
C ARG A 3 -1.08 3.12 15.91
N LEU A 4 -0.09 2.41 15.40
CA LEU A 4 0.51 2.73 14.11
C LEU A 4 -0.55 2.54 13.01
N LEU A 5 -0.68 3.52 12.11
CA LEU A 5 -1.53 3.39 10.92
C LEU A 5 -0.70 2.83 9.78
N ILE A 6 -1.16 1.74 9.17
CA ILE A 6 -0.59 1.19 7.93
C ILE A 6 -1.54 1.47 6.77
N ILE A 7 -1.08 2.26 5.81
CA ILE A 7 -1.80 2.55 4.57
C ILE A 7 -1.24 1.66 3.48
N LEU A 8 -2.10 0.85 2.86
CA LEU A 8 -1.71 -0.08 1.80
C LEU A 8 -2.21 0.44 0.44
N ASP A 9 -1.35 0.44 -0.56
CA ASP A 9 -1.77 0.48 -1.96
C ASP A 9 -2.32 -0.90 -2.40
N LEU A 10 -2.91 -0.99 -3.61
CA LEU A 10 -3.56 -2.21 -4.10
C LEU A 10 -2.77 -2.84 -5.25
N ASP A 11 -2.78 -2.18 -6.42
CA ASP A 11 -2.20 -2.70 -7.64
C ASP A 11 -0.67 -2.69 -7.55
N GLU A 12 -0.03 -3.75 -8.02
CA GLU A 12 1.40 -4.02 -7.91
C GLU A 12 1.94 -4.04 -6.46
N THR A 13 1.08 -3.85 -5.45
CA THR A 13 1.40 -3.91 -4.02
C THR A 13 0.85 -5.17 -3.38
N LEU A 14 -0.47 -5.35 -3.38
CA LEU A 14 -1.17 -6.52 -2.81
C LEU A 14 -1.72 -7.47 -3.87
N VAL A 15 -2.05 -6.93 -5.04
CA VAL A 15 -2.59 -7.68 -6.17
C VAL A 15 -1.94 -7.25 -7.46
N HIS A 16 -2.07 -8.08 -8.50
CA HIS A 16 -1.77 -7.69 -9.87
C HIS A 16 -3.00 -7.99 -10.72
N VAL A 17 -3.57 -6.98 -11.39
CA VAL A 17 -4.75 -7.14 -12.24
C VAL A 17 -4.39 -6.72 -13.65
N THR A 18 -4.54 -7.62 -14.62
CA THR A 18 -3.97 -7.42 -15.96
C THR A 18 -4.86 -7.98 -17.08
N GLU A 19 -4.77 -7.33 -18.25
CA GLU A 19 -5.29 -7.81 -19.54
C GLU A 19 -4.44 -8.91 -20.15
N SER A 20 -3.15 -8.93 -19.81
CA SER A 20 -2.16 -9.85 -20.36
C SER A 20 -1.71 -10.83 -19.26
N PRO A 21 -2.52 -11.85 -18.94
CA PRO A 21 -2.23 -12.74 -17.83
C PRO A 21 -0.92 -13.51 -18.05
N PRO A 22 -0.08 -13.66 -17.01
CA PRO A 22 1.00 -14.64 -17.02
C PRO A 22 0.45 -16.07 -17.21
N PRO A 23 1.30 -17.09 -17.46
CA PRO A 23 0.86 -18.47 -17.74
C PRO A 23 0.19 -19.18 -16.54
N TRP A 24 0.01 -18.49 -15.42
CA TRP A 24 -0.64 -19.00 -14.22
C TRP A 24 -2.14 -18.69 -14.24
N ARG A 25 -2.93 -19.60 -13.66
CA ARG A 25 -4.38 -19.38 -13.49
C ARG A 25 -4.62 -18.17 -12.57
N PRO A 26 -5.50 -17.22 -12.95
CA PRO A 26 -5.86 -16.11 -12.08
C PRO A 26 -6.62 -16.60 -10.85
N HIS A 27 -6.48 -15.84 -9.76
CA HIS A 27 -7.19 -16.07 -8.51
C HIS A 27 -8.62 -15.55 -8.55
N PHE A 28 -8.83 -14.43 -9.25
CA PHE A 28 -10.13 -13.78 -9.40
C PHE A 28 -10.20 -13.04 -10.74
N THR A 29 -11.36 -12.46 -11.05
CA THR A 29 -11.55 -11.61 -12.24
C THR A 29 -12.30 -10.36 -11.83
N VAL A 30 -11.76 -9.18 -12.18
CA VAL A 30 -12.38 -7.89 -11.88
C VAL A 30 -12.48 -7.10 -13.17
N ARG A 31 -13.70 -6.67 -13.52
CA ARG A 31 -14.00 -5.91 -14.75
C ARG A 31 -13.49 -6.55 -16.06
N GLY A 32 -13.43 -7.89 -16.10
CA GLY A 32 -12.93 -8.65 -17.25
C GLY A 32 -11.43 -8.89 -17.27
N TYR A 33 -10.70 -8.40 -16.26
CA TYR A 33 -9.25 -8.56 -16.14
C TYR A 33 -8.86 -9.66 -15.16
N ALA A 34 -7.78 -10.37 -15.46
CA ALA A 34 -7.24 -11.46 -14.66
C ALA A 34 -6.57 -10.89 -13.40
N GLY A 35 -7.05 -11.29 -12.22
CA GLY A 35 -6.54 -10.84 -10.93
C GLY A 35 -5.70 -11.89 -10.22
N TYR A 36 -4.55 -11.48 -9.71
CA TYR A 36 -3.61 -12.30 -8.99
C TYR A 36 -3.41 -11.74 -7.59
N ARG A 37 -3.59 -12.58 -6.56
CA ARG A 37 -3.22 -12.23 -5.18
C ARG A 37 -1.71 -12.34 -5.05
N ARG A 38 -1.06 -11.38 -4.39
CA ARG A 38 0.35 -11.53 -4.03
C ARG A 38 0.51 -12.70 -3.05
N PRO A 39 1.53 -13.56 -3.18
CA PRO A 39 1.76 -14.63 -2.22
C PRO A 39 1.83 -14.10 -0.78
N HIS A 40 1.37 -14.92 0.18
CA HIS A 40 1.30 -14.60 1.62
C HIS A 40 0.31 -13.49 2.02
N LEU A 41 -0.54 -13.01 1.11
CA LEU A 41 -1.46 -11.89 1.36
C LEU A 41 -2.37 -12.10 2.57
N ASP A 42 -2.95 -13.30 2.74
CA ASP A 42 -3.87 -13.57 3.86
C ASP A 42 -3.17 -13.49 5.22
N THR A 43 -1.99 -14.11 5.33
CA THR A 43 -1.17 -14.07 6.54
C THR A 43 -0.73 -12.64 6.84
N PHE A 44 -0.22 -11.92 5.84
CA PHE A 44 0.19 -10.52 5.95
C PHE A 44 -0.95 -9.64 6.48
N LEU A 45 -2.12 -9.73 5.87
CA LEU A 45 -3.29 -8.94 6.26
C LEU A 45 -3.79 -9.29 7.67
N ALA A 46 -3.82 -10.58 8.03
CA ALA A 46 -4.24 -11.02 9.36
C ALA A 46 -3.30 -10.52 10.47
N GLU A 47 -1.98 -10.58 10.24
CA GLU A 47 -0.97 -10.07 11.18
C GLU A 47 -1.10 -8.57 11.40
N LEU A 48 -1.25 -7.79 10.32
CA LEU A 48 -1.37 -6.34 10.42
C LEU A 48 -2.70 -5.93 11.08
N ARG A 49 -3.82 -6.57 10.71
CA ARG A 49 -5.16 -6.25 11.25
C ARG A 49 -5.26 -6.45 12.76
N GLY A 50 -4.56 -7.43 13.31
CA GLY A 50 -4.53 -7.65 14.76
C GLY A 50 -3.84 -6.53 15.55
N ARG A 51 -2.85 -5.85 14.95
CA ARG A 51 -1.89 -4.99 15.66
C ARG A 51 -2.02 -3.51 15.34
N TYR A 52 -2.45 -3.17 14.12
CA TYR A 52 -2.42 -1.82 13.60
C TYR A 52 -3.81 -1.33 13.20
N ASP A 53 -3.93 -0.03 13.00
CA ASP A 53 -5.03 0.50 12.22
C ASP A 53 -4.68 0.33 10.74
N LEU A 54 -5.62 -0.12 9.93
CA LEU A 54 -5.39 -0.35 8.50
C LEU A 54 -6.23 0.59 7.66
N ALA A 55 -5.62 1.11 6.60
CA ALA A 55 -6.30 1.88 5.58
C ALA A 55 -5.81 1.48 4.20
N VAL A 56 -6.61 1.81 3.19
CA VAL A 56 -6.22 1.65 1.79
C VAL A 56 -6.18 3.01 1.13
N TRP A 57 -5.12 3.26 0.37
CA TRP A 57 -5.05 4.41 -0.51
C TRP A 57 -4.52 3.98 -1.87
N THR A 58 -5.41 3.88 -2.86
CA THR A 58 -5.08 3.52 -4.24
C THR A 58 -5.23 4.71 -5.19
N ALA A 59 -4.47 4.71 -6.29
CA ALA A 59 -4.66 5.64 -7.40
C ALA A 59 -5.81 5.22 -8.34
N ALA A 60 -6.40 4.04 -8.13
CA ALA A 60 -7.50 3.55 -8.94
C ALA A 60 -8.86 4.17 -8.55
N GLY A 61 -9.84 4.04 -9.44
CA GLY A 61 -11.21 4.51 -9.19
C GLY A 61 -11.94 3.66 -8.14
N ARG A 62 -12.89 4.27 -7.42
CA ARG A 62 -13.61 3.65 -6.29
C ARG A 62 -14.27 2.31 -6.64
N THR A 63 -15.02 2.24 -7.74
CA THR A 63 -15.71 1.00 -8.16
C THR A 63 -14.73 -0.16 -8.39
N TYR A 64 -13.55 0.13 -8.92
CA TYR A 64 -12.51 -0.87 -9.11
C TYR A 64 -11.91 -1.30 -7.76
N ALA A 65 -11.55 -0.33 -6.92
CA ALA A 65 -10.95 -0.59 -5.61
C ALA A 65 -11.87 -1.47 -4.75
N GLU A 66 -13.17 -1.16 -4.70
CA GLU A 66 -14.17 -1.93 -3.95
C GLU A 66 -14.33 -3.36 -4.49
N ALA A 67 -14.26 -3.54 -5.82
CA ALA A 67 -14.28 -4.88 -6.44
C ALA A 67 -13.05 -5.71 -6.06
N VAL A 68 -11.85 -5.12 -6.10
CA VAL A 68 -10.62 -5.79 -5.66
C VAL A 68 -10.68 -6.12 -4.17
N LEU A 69 -11.11 -5.18 -3.33
CA LEU A 69 -11.23 -5.38 -1.89
C LEU A 69 -12.22 -6.48 -1.51
N THR A 70 -13.30 -6.67 -2.28
CA THR A 70 -14.21 -7.79 -2.06
C THR A 70 -13.51 -9.14 -2.20
N GLU A 71 -12.56 -9.24 -3.14
CA GLU A 71 -11.79 -10.46 -3.37
C GLU A 71 -10.71 -10.66 -2.28
N VAL A 72 -9.98 -9.61 -1.89
CA VAL A 72 -8.77 -9.76 -1.06
C VAL A 72 -8.88 -9.30 0.39
N MET A 73 -9.86 -8.46 0.71
CA MET A 73 -10.13 -7.93 2.04
C MET A 73 -11.65 -7.95 2.31
N PRO A 74 -12.27 -9.12 2.53
CA PRO A 74 -13.72 -9.22 2.74
C PRO A 74 -14.22 -8.43 3.98
N TRP A 75 -13.32 -8.04 4.86
CA TRP A 75 -13.54 -7.21 6.05
C TRP A 75 -13.20 -5.72 5.82
N HIS A 76 -13.05 -5.25 4.58
CA HIS A 76 -12.63 -3.88 4.25
C HIS A 76 -13.51 -2.77 4.83
N ALA A 77 -14.74 -3.08 5.28
CA ALA A 77 -15.59 -2.17 6.04
C ALA A 77 -14.98 -1.74 7.39
N GLU A 78 -14.02 -2.49 7.92
CA GLU A 78 -13.30 -2.19 9.17
C GLU A 78 -12.06 -1.31 8.96
N LEU A 79 -11.70 -0.98 7.70
CA LEU A 79 -10.59 -0.08 7.42
C LEU A 79 -10.88 1.31 8.00
N ALA A 80 -9.85 1.96 8.54
CA ALA A 80 -9.91 3.34 9.01
C ALA A 80 -10.39 4.28 7.89
N PHE A 81 -9.95 4.02 6.65
CA PHE A 81 -10.52 4.63 5.44
C PHE A 81 -10.14 3.85 4.17
N LEU A 82 -10.96 4.06 3.13
CA LEU A 82 -10.67 3.70 1.74
C LEU A 82 -10.59 4.98 0.90
N TRP A 83 -9.37 5.36 0.53
CA TRP A 83 -9.08 6.48 -0.37
C TRP A 83 -8.70 5.98 -1.75
N CYS A 84 -9.29 6.61 -2.77
CA CYS A 84 -9.14 6.23 -4.17
C CYS A 84 -8.57 7.43 -4.96
N ALA A 85 -8.61 7.36 -6.29
CA ALA A 85 -8.14 8.41 -7.19
C ALA A 85 -8.66 9.82 -6.85
N ASP A 86 -9.90 9.94 -6.38
CA ASP A 86 -10.53 11.20 -5.97
C ASP A 86 -9.84 11.87 -4.77
N ARG A 87 -9.08 11.10 -4.00
CA ARG A 87 -8.24 11.58 -2.90
C ARG A 87 -6.78 11.76 -3.29
N CYS A 88 -6.37 11.46 -4.52
CA CYS A 88 -5.08 11.89 -5.05
C CYS A 88 -5.08 13.42 -5.32
N THR A 89 -3.90 13.99 -5.57
CA THR A 89 -3.77 15.40 -5.95
C THR A 89 -2.91 15.53 -7.17
N GLU A 90 -3.40 16.30 -8.14
CA GLU A 90 -2.65 16.66 -9.33
C GLU A 90 -1.36 17.39 -8.97
N HIS A 91 -0.28 17.00 -9.64
CA HIS A 91 1.05 17.55 -9.51
C HIS A 91 1.65 17.70 -10.90
N PHE A 92 2.06 18.92 -11.22
CA PHE A 92 2.82 19.18 -12.43
C PHE A 92 4.30 18.87 -12.20
N ASP A 93 4.82 17.91 -12.95
CA ASP A 93 6.23 17.58 -13.01
C ASP A 93 6.91 18.49 -14.04
N HIS A 94 7.83 19.33 -13.56
CA HIS A 94 8.53 20.30 -14.40
C HIS A 94 9.63 19.67 -15.27
N GLU A 95 10.16 18.51 -14.89
CA GLU A 95 11.23 17.81 -15.62
C GLU A 95 10.65 17.08 -16.82
N THR A 96 9.57 16.32 -16.61
CA THR A 96 8.89 15.57 -17.68
C THR A 96 7.87 16.43 -18.45
N ARG A 97 7.54 17.62 -17.93
CA ARG A 97 6.46 18.49 -18.43
C ARG A 97 5.11 17.78 -18.50
N SER A 98 4.83 16.89 -17.55
CA SER A 98 3.58 16.11 -17.48
C SER A 98 2.83 16.35 -16.18
N HIS A 99 1.51 16.12 -16.22
CA HIS A 99 0.70 16.05 -15.01
C HIS A 99 0.71 14.62 -14.48
N ASN A 100 1.11 14.46 -13.22
CA ASN A 100 1.05 13.21 -12.48
C ASN A 100 0.15 13.40 -11.25
N THR A 101 -0.21 12.31 -10.58
CA THR A 101 -0.98 12.36 -9.34
C THR A 101 -0.15 11.91 -8.15
N ILE A 102 -0.23 12.64 -7.04
CA ILE A 102 0.46 12.30 -5.79
C ILE A 102 -0.53 12.05 -4.63
N LYS A 103 -0.13 11.23 -3.69
CA LYS A 103 -0.82 10.91 -2.44
C LYS A 103 -0.28 11.79 -1.31
N LYS A 104 -0.85 13.00 -1.17
CA LYS A 104 -0.44 13.99 -0.14
C LYS A 104 -0.77 13.52 1.28
N ILE A 105 0.21 12.90 1.95
CA ILE A 105 0.03 12.28 3.28
C ILE A 105 -0.54 13.24 4.33
N GLU A 106 -0.34 14.55 4.18
CA GLU A 106 -0.87 15.56 5.12
C GLU A 106 -2.40 15.49 5.23
N LYS A 107 -3.10 14.95 4.23
CA LYS A 107 -4.55 14.69 4.31
C LYS A 107 -4.90 13.74 5.47
N VAL A 108 -4.01 12.82 5.81
CA VAL A 108 -4.18 11.82 6.89
C VAL A 108 -4.28 12.49 8.27
N THR A 109 -3.64 13.65 8.45
CA THR A 109 -3.75 14.41 9.72
C THR A 109 -5.18 14.86 10.01
N LYS A 110 -5.99 15.09 8.97
CA LYS A 110 -7.42 15.44 9.10
C LYS A 110 -8.28 14.25 9.55
N GLN A 111 -7.74 13.04 9.55
CA GLN A 111 -8.37 11.84 10.11
C GLN A 111 -7.93 11.57 11.56
N GLY A 112 -7.13 12.46 12.16
CA GLY A 112 -6.68 12.33 13.56
C GLY A 112 -5.37 11.56 13.75
N TYR A 113 -4.73 11.14 12.66
CA TYR A 113 -3.46 10.40 12.72
C TYR A 113 -2.25 11.34 12.71
N ASP A 114 -1.32 11.06 13.62
CA ASP A 114 0.00 11.71 13.63
C ASP A 114 0.90 11.07 12.58
N LEU A 115 1.47 11.86 11.67
CA LEU A 115 2.36 11.36 10.62
C LEU A 115 3.63 10.68 11.17
N ALA A 116 4.03 10.98 12.42
CA ALA A 116 5.10 10.24 13.11
C ALA A 116 4.74 8.76 13.35
N ARG A 117 3.45 8.41 13.26
CA ARG A 117 2.86 7.09 13.48
C ARG A 117 2.03 6.62 12.27
N VAL A 118 2.49 6.94 11.06
CA VAL A 118 1.89 6.45 9.79
C VAL A 118 2.97 5.81 8.93
N LEU A 119 2.71 4.62 8.41
CA LEU A 119 3.50 4.00 7.34
C LEU A 119 2.62 3.81 6.10
N VAL A 120 3.22 3.92 4.93
CA VAL A 120 2.60 3.62 3.64
C VAL A 120 3.40 2.53 2.95
N VAL A 121 2.72 1.50 2.46
CA VAL A 121 3.32 0.46 1.61
C VAL A 121 2.80 0.66 0.20
N ASP A 122 3.69 1.01 -0.72
CA ASP A 122 3.35 1.37 -2.10
C ASP A 122 4.55 1.09 -3.01
N ASP A 123 4.29 0.59 -4.22
CA ASP A 123 5.31 0.28 -5.22
C ASP A 123 5.72 1.52 -6.05
N SER A 124 4.94 2.60 -5.95
CA SER A 124 5.01 3.79 -6.80
C SER A 124 5.58 5.00 -6.03
N PRO A 125 6.92 5.10 -5.84
CA PRO A 125 7.53 6.17 -5.03
C PRO A 125 7.26 7.58 -5.57
N GLU A 126 7.02 7.73 -6.87
CA GLU A 126 6.63 9.00 -7.51
C GLU A 126 5.25 9.50 -7.05
N LYS A 127 4.37 8.63 -6.54
CA LYS A 127 3.12 9.06 -5.90
C LYS A 127 3.37 9.68 -4.52
N HIS A 128 4.57 9.52 -3.96
CA HIS A 128 4.94 9.91 -2.60
C HIS A 128 6.06 10.95 -2.50
N LEU A 129 6.23 11.77 -3.55
CA LEU A 129 7.27 12.80 -3.64
C LEU A 129 7.42 13.72 -2.41
N LYS A 130 6.36 13.89 -1.61
CA LYS A 130 6.33 14.76 -0.42
C LYS A 130 6.37 14.02 0.91
N ASN A 131 6.43 12.69 0.90
CA ASN A 131 6.28 11.88 2.13
C ASN A 131 7.13 10.61 2.15
N TYR A 132 8.34 10.64 1.56
CA TYR A 132 9.30 9.53 1.58
C TYR A 132 9.59 8.96 2.98
N GLY A 133 9.59 9.81 4.01
CA GLY A 133 9.78 9.36 5.40
C GLY A 133 8.71 8.39 5.89
N ASN A 134 7.51 8.39 5.30
CA ASN A 134 6.44 7.45 5.63
C ASN A 134 6.40 6.21 4.72
N LEU A 135 7.12 6.24 3.59
CA LEU A 135 7.02 5.22 2.54
C LEU A 135 7.94 4.02 2.80
N ILE A 136 7.36 2.83 2.82
CA ILE A 136 8.04 1.56 2.56
C ILE A 136 7.83 1.28 1.07
N HIS A 137 8.87 1.56 0.27
CA HIS A 137 8.85 1.29 -1.16
C HIS A 137 9.02 -0.23 -1.37
N ILE A 138 7.91 -0.91 -1.62
CA ILE A 138 7.86 -2.35 -1.89
C ILE A 138 8.19 -2.62 -3.35
N LYS A 139 8.72 -3.80 -3.66
CA LYS A 139 8.90 -4.21 -5.06
C LYS A 139 7.52 -4.42 -5.72
N PRO A 140 7.31 -3.98 -6.96
CA PRO A 140 6.08 -4.24 -7.68
C PRO A 140 5.84 -5.74 -7.87
N PHE A 141 4.60 -6.17 -7.68
CA PHE A 141 4.13 -7.53 -7.89
C PHE A 141 3.49 -7.66 -9.27
N LEU A 142 4.01 -8.57 -10.09
CA LEU A 142 3.56 -8.79 -11.48
C LEU A 142 2.98 -10.19 -11.70
N GLY A 143 2.40 -10.80 -10.65
CA GLY A 143 1.77 -12.12 -10.74
C GLY A 143 2.70 -13.32 -10.55
N ASP A 144 3.95 -13.12 -10.09
CA ASP A 144 4.90 -14.20 -9.82
C ASP A 144 4.49 -15.00 -8.55
N PRO A 145 4.11 -16.29 -8.67
CA PRO A 145 3.67 -17.07 -7.51
C PRO A 145 4.80 -17.37 -6.51
N SER A 146 6.06 -17.09 -6.85
CA SER A 146 7.22 -17.25 -5.97
C SER A 146 7.67 -15.97 -5.26
N ASP A 147 6.91 -14.87 -5.37
CA ASP A 147 7.19 -13.61 -4.65
C ASP A 147 7.12 -13.81 -3.12
N GLU A 148 8.11 -13.27 -2.41
CA GLU A 148 8.27 -13.41 -0.95
C GLU A 148 8.30 -12.04 -0.25
N GLU A 149 7.76 -10.98 -0.88
CA GLU A 149 7.96 -9.61 -0.38
C GLU A 149 7.07 -9.28 0.82
N LEU A 150 5.81 -9.74 0.85
CA LEU A 150 4.90 -9.41 1.96
C LEU A 150 5.40 -9.87 3.34
N PRO A 151 5.95 -11.09 3.52
CA PRO A 151 6.56 -11.48 4.79
C PRO A 151 7.72 -10.59 5.23
N VAL A 152 8.50 -10.07 4.28
CA VAL A 152 9.63 -9.16 4.57
C VAL A 152 9.11 -7.80 5.00
N VAL A 153 8.07 -7.28 4.34
CA VAL A 153 7.39 -6.03 4.72
C VAL A 153 6.75 -6.12 6.10
N ALA A 154 6.03 -7.20 6.41
CA ALA A 154 5.43 -7.39 7.74
C ALA A 154 6.49 -7.33 8.84
N ARG A 155 7.59 -8.08 8.70
CA ARG A 155 8.71 -8.04 9.67
C ARG A 155 9.27 -6.64 9.85
N TYR A 156 9.42 -5.89 8.76
CA TYR A 156 9.91 -4.52 8.83
C TYR A 156 8.93 -3.59 9.55
N ILE A 157 7.63 -3.67 9.24
CA ILE A 157 6.59 -2.90 9.95
C ILE A 157 6.63 -3.20 11.44
N HIS A 158 6.72 -4.48 11.84
CA HIS A 158 6.83 -4.88 13.24
C HIS A 158 8.08 -4.30 13.92
N SER A 159 9.21 -4.21 13.22
CA SER A 159 10.44 -3.61 13.78
C SER A 159 10.31 -2.11 14.09
N LEU A 160 9.30 -1.43 13.52
CA LEU A 160 9.05 0.00 13.73
C LEU A 160 7.88 0.27 14.69
N GLU A 161 7.29 -0.77 15.29
CA GLU A 161 6.08 -0.66 16.10
C GLU A 161 6.25 0.30 17.29
N ASP A 162 7.41 0.26 17.94
CA ASP A 162 7.73 1.08 19.11
C ASP A 162 8.43 2.41 18.76
N GLU A 163 8.71 2.67 17.47
CA GLU A 163 9.42 3.88 17.05
C GLU A 163 8.54 5.13 17.26
N PRO A 164 8.96 6.11 18.07
CA PRO A 164 8.13 7.29 18.36
C PRO A 164 7.89 8.13 17.12
N ASN A 165 8.80 8.09 16.15
CA ASN A 165 8.65 8.77 14.87
C ASN A 165 9.25 7.96 13.73
N VAL A 166 8.40 7.19 13.05
CA VAL A 166 8.84 6.38 11.91
C VAL A 166 9.43 7.23 10.79
N ARG A 167 9.11 8.52 10.68
CA ARG A 167 9.62 9.40 9.60
C ARG A 167 11.10 9.73 9.73
N ALA A 168 11.68 9.57 10.93
CA ALA A 168 13.11 9.76 11.16
C ALA A 168 13.95 8.58 10.67
N ILE A 169 13.31 7.45 10.34
CA ILE A 169 13.96 6.22 9.94
C ILE A 169 14.23 6.23 8.43
N GLU A 170 15.50 6.03 8.04
CA GLU A 170 15.91 5.83 6.65
C GLU A 170 15.41 4.49 6.12
N LYS A 171 14.63 4.53 5.02
CA LYS A 171 13.94 3.34 4.48
C LYS A 171 14.51 2.84 3.17
N ARG A 172 15.48 3.50 2.53
CA ARG A 172 16.02 3.03 1.24
C ARG A 172 16.57 1.60 1.28
N ASN A 173 17.06 1.16 2.44
CA ASN A 173 17.59 -0.19 2.67
C ASN A 173 16.76 -0.98 3.68
N TRP A 174 15.44 -0.75 3.74
CA TRP A 174 14.54 -1.35 4.73
C TRP A 174 14.63 -2.89 4.83
N ARG A 175 14.99 -3.57 3.73
CA ARG A 175 15.20 -5.03 3.68
C ARG A 175 16.37 -5.53 4.54
N ALA A 176 17.38 -4.70 4.80
CA ALA A 176 18.53 -5.08 5.63
C ALA A 176 18.21 -5.04 7.14
N GLY A 177 16.98 -4.65 7.51
CA GLY A 177 16.57 -4.38 8.89
C GLY A 177 17.03 -3.00 9.36
N HIS A 178 16.36 -2.48 10.38
CA HIS A 178 16.80 -1.30 11.11
C HIS A 178 17.78 -1.76 12.21
N ARG A 179 19.01 -1.22 12.24
CA ARG A 179 20.00 -1.46 13.31
C ARG A 179 20.01 -0.29 14.27
#